data_AF-A0A1Y2U949-F1
#
_entry.id   AF-A0A1Y2U949-F1
#
_cell.length_a   1.000
_cell.length_b   1.000
_cell.length_c   1.000
_cell.angle_alpha   90.00
_cell.angle_beta   90.00
_cell.angle_gamma   90.00
#
_symmetry.space_group_name_H-M   'P 1'
#
loop_
_entity.id
_entity.type
_entity.pdbx_description
1 polymer ?
#
loop_
_entity_poly.entity_id
_entity_poly.type
_entity_poly.pdbx_seq_one_letter_code
_entity_poly.pdbx_strand_id
1 'polypeptide(L)'
;MGSDGFNQTLETGMVFYLRLLEGGTQALRNKTRLPVLIEGPYGNHDYLLEYPTLICIAGGVGVTAVLPYMRAHPSHAFLYWSSRTQALVDLTKPLTHSFHMEVVVGRRLDLRNILESQLDNFAVVVSGPPGMMDEVREIVGKVARKKRIKFIAE
;
A
#
# COMPACT_ATOMS: atom_id res chain seq x y z
N MET A 1 26.17 10.09 -18.87
CA MET A 1 25.30 9.29 -19.77
C MET A 1 24.88 8.04 -19.01
N GLY A 2 23.62 7.75 -18.67
CA GLY A 2 22.36 8.43 -18.94
C GLY A 2 21.63 8.75 -17.64
N SER A 3 21.15 9.98 -17.54
CA SER A 3 20.15 10.42 -16.59
C SER A 3 18.80 10.32 -17.30
N ASP A 4 18.30 9.10 -17.46
CA ASP A 4 16.90 8.92 -17.87
C ASP A 4 16.05 9.03 -16.60
N GLY A 5 15.95 10.28 -16.13
CA GLY A 5 14.92 10.68 -15.22
C GLY A 5 13.57 10.36 -15.88
N PHE A 6 12.67 9.78 -15.10
CA PHE A 6 11.27 9.62 -15.45
C PHE A 6 10.66 10.99 -15.79
N ASN A 7 10.82 11.42 -17.03
CA ASN A 7 10.20 12.60 -17.58
C ASN A 7 8.79 12.17 -18.01
N GLN A 8 7.88 12.06 -17.04
CA GLN A 8 6.51 11.58 -17.30
C GLN A 8 5.69 12.70 -17.94
N THR A 9 5.74 12.74 -19.27
CA THR A 9 4.53 13.03 -20.05
C THR A 9 3.49 11.98 -19.63
N LEU A 10 2.27 12.40 -19.28
CA LEU A 10 1.21 11.51 -18.77
C LEU A 10 0.79 10.48 -19.83
N GLU A 11 1.49 9.35 -19.93
CA GLU A 11 0.99 8.19 -20.67
C GLU A 11 -0.05 7.47 -19.80
N THR A 12 -1.30 7.41 -20.26
CA THR A 12 -2.34 6.59 -19.64
C THR A 12 -1.91 5.13 -19.67
N GLY A 13 -1.72 4.50 -18.51
CA GLY A 13 -1.25 3.12 -18.42
C GLY A 13 -1.47 2.48 -17.05
N MET A 14 -1.40 1.15 -17.01
CA MET A 14 -1.43 0.37 -15.76
C MET A 14 0.00 0.09 -15.30
N VAL A 15 0.25 0.25 -14.00
CA VAL A 15 1.57 -0.01 -13.41
C VAL A 15 1.48 -1.17 -12.43
N PHE A 16 2.31 -2.20 -12.66
CA PHE A 16 2.40 -3.38 -11.81
C PHE A 16 3.77 -3.45 -11.15
N TYR A 17 3.78 -3.56 -9.82
CA TYR A 17 5.00 -3.76 -9.03
C TYR A 17 5.07 -5.22 -8.62
N LEU A 18 6.01 -5.93 -9.24
CA LEU A 18 6.14 -7.37 -9.08
C LEU A 18 7.39 -7.67 -8.26
N ARG A 19 7.23 -8.48 -7.21
CA ARG A 19 8.38 -9.09 -6.56
C ARG A 19 8.79 -10.32 -7.36
N LEU A 20 9.99 -10.27 -7.91
CA LEU A 20 10.59 -11.43 -8.54
C LEU A 20 10.98 -12.44 -7.46
N LEU A 21 10.33 -13.60 -7.48
CA LEU A 21 10.63 -14.76 -6.66
C LEU A 21 11.18 -15.87 -7.58
N GLU A 22 11.07 -17.10 -7.12
CA GLU A 22 11.38 -18.29 -7.91
C GLU A 22 10.22 -18.63 -8.87
N GLY A 23 10.46 -19.57 -9.79
CA GLY A 23 9.46 -20.03 -10.74
C GLY A 23 9.10 -19.00 -11.81
N GLY A 24 7.81 -18.87 -12.14
CA GLY A 24 7.34 -18.07 -13.28
C GLY A 24 7.74 -16.58 -13.25
N THR A 25 7.81 -15.97 -12.06
CA THR A 25 8.22 -14.56 -11.94
C THR A 25 9.71 -14.35 -12.23
N GLN A 26 10.56 -15.37 -12.04
CA GLN A 26 11.98 -15.28 -12.37
C GLN A 26 12.21 -15.04 -13.86
N ALA A 27 11.35 -15.61 -14.72
CA ALA A 27 11.44 -15.46 -16.17
C ALA A 27 11.25 -14.00 -16.65
N LEU A 28 10.69 -13.14 -15.80
CA LEU A 28 10.48 -11.72 -16.09
C LEU A 28 11.73 -10.86 -15.86
N ARG A 29 12.75 -11.35 -15.14
CA ARG A 29 13.89 -10.54 -14.65
C ARG A 29 14.60 -9.74 -15.74
N ASN A 30 14.75 -10.33 -16.94
CA ASN A 30 15.49 -9.73 -18.05
C ASN A 30 14.56 -9.30 -19.20
N LYS A 31 13.25 -9.26 -18.97
CA LYS A 31 12.26 -8.89 -19.98
C LYS A 31 11.93 -7.41 -19.84
N THR A 32 12.28 -6.63 -20.86
CA THR A 32 11.94 -5.20 -20.93
C THR A 32 10.63 -4.95 -21.68
N ARG A 33 10.23 -5.86 -22.58
CA ARG A 33 8.97 -5.83 -23.33
C ARG A 33 8.46 -7.26 -23.53
N LEU A 34 7.16 -7.46 -23.35
CA LEU A 34 6.49 -8.76 -23.36
C LEU A 34 5.02 -8.53 -23.77
N PRO A 35 4.46 -9.31 -24.70
CA PRO A 35 3.01 -9.34 -24.88
C PRO A 35 2.35 -9.88 -23.61
N VAL A 36 1.39 -9.13 -23.06
CA VAL A 36 0.67 -9.49 -21.84
C VAL A 36 -0.82 -9.66 -22.16
N LEU A 37 -1.43 -10.68 -21.58
CA LEU A 37 -2.88 -10.79 -21.46
C LEU A 37 -3.26 -10.25 -20.08
N ILE A 38 -4.20 -9.30 -20.03
CA ILE A 38 -4.71 -8.74 -18.78
C ILE A 38 -6.12 -9.29 -18.60
N GLU A 39 -6.35 -9.98 -17.49
CA GLU A 39 -7.67 -10.45 -17.07
C GLU A 39 -8.02 -9.77 -15.73
N GLY A 40 -9.22 -9.20 -15.63
CA GLY A 40 -9.68 -8.49 -14.43
C GLY A 40 -10.66 -7.34 -14.72
N PRO A 41 -11.00 -6.52 -13.69
CA PRO A 41 -10.45 -6.55 -12.32
C PRO A 41 -10.99 -7.72 -11.48
N TYR A 42 -10.18 -8.16 -10.50
CA TYR A 42 -10.59 -9.10 -9.45
C TYR A 42 -10.66 -8.40 -8.09
N GLY A 43 -11.48 -8.93 -7.19
CA GLY A 43 -11.69 -8.35 -5.87
C GLY A 43 -12.75 -7.24 -5.87
N ASN A 44 -12.97 -6.65 -4.71
CA ASN A 44 -13.93 -5.57 -4.53
C ASN A 44 -13.23 -4.39 -3.84
N HIS A 45 -13.34 -3.21 -4.42
CA HIS A 45 -12.84 -1.99 -3.78
C HIS A 45 -13.99 -1.37 -3.00
N ASP A 46 -13.93 -1.48 -1.68
CA ASP A 46 -14.90 -0.82 -0.81
C ASP A 46 -14.77 0.70 -0.96
N TYR A 47 -15.91 1.39 -1.13
CA TYR A 47 -15.93 2.85 -1.18
C TYR A 47 -15.75 3.41 0.24
N LEU A 48 -14.55 3.90 0.53
CA LEU A 48 -14.18 4.44 1.84
C LEU A 48 -14.48 5.95 1.99
N LEU A 49 -15.27 6.54 1.09
CA LEU A 49 -15.53 7.97 1.00
C LEU A 49 -16.25 8.54 2.24
N GLU A 50 -17.00 7.71 2.95
CA GLU A 50 -17.73 8.10 4.16
C GLU A 50 -16.82 8.27 5.39
N TYR A 51 -15.55 7.86 5.31
CA TYR A 51 -14.57 8.06 6.37
C TYR A 51 -13.67 9.25 6.02
N PRO A 52 -13.56 10.27 6.88
CA PRO A 52 -12.76 11.47 6.58
C PRO A 52 -11.26 11.18 6.51
N THR A 53 -10.82 10.13 7.21
CA THR A 53 -9.43 9.72 7.32
C THR A 53 -9.27 8.27 6.85
N LEU A 54 -8.29 8.03 5.98
CA LEU A 54 -7.87 6.72 5.52
C LEU A 54 -6.46 6.41 6.05
N ILE A 55 -6.33 5.30 6.77
CA ILE A 55 -5.05 4.78 7.25
C ILE A 55 -4.68 3.53 6.44
N CYS A 56 -3.63 3.63 5.63
CA CYS A 56 -3.10 2.51 4.88
C CYS A 56 -1.87 1.95 5.61
N ILE A 57 -1.89 0.65 5.91
CA ILE A 57 -0.77 -0.05 6.57
C ILE A 57 -0.23 -1.11 5.62
N ALA A 58 1.06 -1.04 5.32
CA ALA A 58 1.69 -1.93 4.36
C ALA A 58 2.90 -2.66 4.93
N GLY A 59 3.06 -3.92 4.53
CA GLY A 59 4.26 -4.73 4.76
C GLY A 59 4.88 -5.22 3.45
N GLY A 60 6.11 -4.80 3.17
CA GLY A 60 6.85 -5.17 1.96
C GLY A 60 6.08 -4.77 0.71
N VAL A 61 5.79 -5.74 -0.16
CA VAL A 61 5.09 -5.50 -1.43
C VAL A 61 3.59 -5.28 -1.28
N GLY A 62 3.03 -5.49 -0.08
CA GLY A 62 1.62 -5.18 0.22
C GLY A 62 1.28 -3.70 0.02
N VAL A 63 2.29 -2.82 -0.06
CA VAL A 63 2.09 -1.42 -0.47
C VAL A 63 1.34 -1.30 -1.80
N THR A 64 1.53 -2.27 -2.71
CA THR A 64 0.89 -2.27 -4.03
C THR A 64 -0.62 -2.38 -3.97
N ALA A 65 -1.16 -3.06 -2.94
CA ALA A 65 -2.60 -3.22 -2.73
C ALA A 65 -3.24 -1.97 -2.11
N VAL A 66 -2.51 -1.20 -1.30
CA VAL A 66 -3.07 -0.03 -0.60
C VAL A 66 -2.98 1.27 -1.41
N LEU A 67 -2.05 1.38 -2.36
CA LEU A 67 -1.89 2.59 -3.18
C LEU A 67 -3.13 2.97 -4.00
N PRO A 68 -3.88 2.04 -4.62
CA PRO A 68 -5.14 2.36 -5.29
C PRO A 68 -6.17 3.02 -4.35
N TYR A 69 -6.30 2.52 -3.12
CA TYR A 69 -7.18 3.13 -2.12
C TYR A 69 -6.78 4.57 -1.80
N MET A 70 -5.48 4.83 -1.64
CA MET A 70 -4.99 6.19 -1.40
C MET A 70 -5.26 7.14 -2.56
N ARG A 71 -5.14 6.67 -3.81
CA ARG A 71 -5.45 7.49 -5.00
C ARG A 71 -6.93 7.79 -5.15
N ALA A 72 -7.79 6.82 -4.80
CA ALA A 72 -9.22 6.95 -4.92
C ALA A 72 -9.84 7.75 -3.77
N HIS A 73 -9.14 7.87 -2.64
CA HIS A 73 -9.63 8.60 -1.49
C HIS A 73 -9.39 10.11 -1.64
N PRO A 74 -10.45 10.95 -1.61
CA PRO A 74 -10.34 12.38 -1.88
C PRO A 74 -9.76 13.19 -0.71
N SER A 75 -9.68 12.58 0.48
CA SER A 75 -9.41 13.26 1.75
C SER A 75 -8.07 12.83 2.36
N HIS A 76 -7.91 12.97 3.68
CA HIS A 76 -6.69 12.69 4.42
C HIS A 76 -6.33 11.20 4.43
N ALA A 77 -5.43 10.80 3.52
CA ALA A 77 -4.89 9.45 3.46
C ALA A 77 -3.44 9.40 3.95
N PHE A 78 -3.15 8.51 4.91
CA PHE A 78 -1.82 8.29 5.48
C PHE A 78 -1.33 6.87 5.21
N LEU A 79 -0.11 6.72 4.73
CA LEU A 79 0.55 5.43 4.53
C LEU A 79 1.59 5.18 5.61
N TYR A 80 1.42 4.11 6.37
CA TYR A 80 2.45 3.55 7.23
C TYR A 80 2.99 2.28 6.60
N TRP A 81 4.25 2.31 6.18
CA TRP A 81 4.84 1.23 5.41
C TRP A 81 6.12 0.70 6.03
N SER A 82 6.19 -0.61 6.23
CA SER A 82 7.44 -1.30 6.57
C SER A 82 7.99 -2.06 5.36
N SER A 83 9.28 -1.91 5.09
CA SER A 83 10.00 -2.68 4.08
C SER A 83 11.25 -3.34 4.67
N ARG A 84 11.67 -4.49 4.13
CA ARG A 84 12.96 -5.10 4.51
C ARG A 84 14.14 -4.38 3.87
N THR A 85 13.93 -3.72 2.73
CA THR A 85 14.99 -3.12 1.93
C THR A 85 14.61 -1.73 1.44
N GLN A 86 15.60 -0.85 1.39
CA GLN A 86 15.46 0.51 0.85
C GLN A 86 15.18 0.49 -0.66
N ALA A 87 15.73 -0.49 -1.38
CA ALA A 87 15.53 -0.62 -2.82
C ALA A 87 14.06 -0.70 -3.25
N LEU A 88 13.21 -1.39 -2.47
CA LEU A 88 11.77 -1.45 -2.76
C LEU A 88 11.11 -0.07 -2.57
N VAL A 89 11.51 0.66 -1.54
CA VAL A 89 10.99 2.00 -1.24
C VAL A 89 11.38 2.98 -2.34
N ASP A 90 12.63 2.92 -2.80
CA ASP A 90 13.13 3.78 -3.86
C ASP A 90 12.38 3.54 -5.19
N LEU A 91 12.07 2.29 -5.51
CA LEU A 91 11.34 1.92 -6.73
C LEU A 91 9.91 2.48 -6.75
N THR A 92 9.26 2.63 -5.59
CA THR A 92 7.88 3.15 -5.50
C THR A 92 7.80 4.67 -5.39
N LYS A 93 8.91 5.38 -5.18
CA LYS A 93 8.95 6.86 -5.02
C LYS A 93 8.15 7.62 -6.08
N PRO A 94 8.24 7.29 -7.39
CA PRO A 94 7.46 8.00 -8.41
C PRO A 94 5.95 7.91 -8.19
N LEU A 95 5.46 6.85 -7.55
CA LEU A 95 4.04 6.65 -7.27
C LEU A 95 3.58 7.18 -5.92
N THR A 96 4.52 7.39 -4.99
CA THR A 96 4.20 7.75 -3.60
C THR A 96 4.58 9.20 -3.25
N HIS A 97 5.17 9.94 -4.18
CA HIS A 97 5.67 11.30 -3.95
C HIS A 97 4.59 12.29 -3.46
N SER A 98 3.32 12.06 -3.80
CA SER A 98 2.19 12.89 -3.42
C SER A 98 1.48 12.44 -2.14
N PHE A 99 1.90 11.34 -1.51
CA PHE A 99 1.22 10.78 -0.35
C PHE A 99 1.88 11.18 0.96
N HIS A 100 1.06 11.42 1.98
CA HIS A 100 1.53 11.48 3.35
C HIS A 100 1.93 10.08 3.80
N MET A 101 3.23 9.82 3.96
CA MET A 101 3.74 8.50 4.28
C MET A 101 4.83 8.51 5.34
N GLU A 102 4.79 7.51 6.21
CA GLU A 102 5.88 7.14 7.10
C GLU A 102 6.41 5.78 6.67
N VAL A 103 7.71 5.71 6.37
CA VAL A 103 8.38 4.46 5.98
C VAL A 103 9.40 4.06 7.00
N VAL A 104 9.37 2.78 7.36
CA VAL A 104 10.40 2.16 8.18
C VAL A 104 11.08 1.02 7.42
N VAL A 105 12.42 1.01 7.42
CA VAL A 105 13.20 -0.02 6.74
C VAL A 105 13.93 -0.89 7.75
N GLY A 106 13.83 -2.21 7.61
CA GLY A 106 14.49 -3.19 8.47
C GLY A 106 13.90 -3.31 9.88
N ARG A 107 12.80 -2.59 10.17
CA ARG A 107 12.11 -2.62 11.47
C ARG A 107 10.59 -2.75 11.29
N ARG A 108 9.90 -3.09 12.38
CA ARG A 108 8.43 -3.17 12.42
C ARG A 108 7.83 -1.79 12.71
N LEU A 109 6.60 -1.56 12.27
CA LEU A 109 5.79 -0.40 12.63
C LEU A 109 5.26 -0.57 14.06
N ASP A 110 5.09 0.52 14.78
CA ASP A 110 4.34 0.54 16.04
C ASP A 110 2.85 0.71 15.74
N LEU A 111 2.20 -0.40 15.37
CA LEU A 111 0.81 -0.41 14.93
C LEU A 111 -0.15 0.05 16.02
N ARG A 112 0.19 -0.21 17.29
CA ARG A 112 -0.63 0.22 18.43
C ARG A 112 -0.67 1.72 18.52
N ASN A 113 0.49 2.37 18.56
CA ASN A 113 0.55 3.82 18.61
C ASN A 113 -0.11 4.46 17.39
N ILE A 114 0.14 3.93 16.19
CA ILE A 114 -0.46 4.43 14.94
C ILE A 114 -1.99 4.42 15.00
N LEU A 115 -2.60 3.32 15.43
CA LEU A 115 -4.06 3.16 15.40
C LEU A 115 -4.77 3.77 16.61
N GLU A 116 -4.16 3.72 17.80
CA GLU A 116 -4.78 4.26 19.01
C GLU A 116 -4.71 5.79 19.08
N SER A 117 -3.71 6.41 18.43
CA SER A 117 -3.55 7.87 18.37
C SER A 117 -4.54 8.58 17.44
N GLN A 118 -5.21 7.86 16.54
CA GLN A 118 -6.22 8.45 15.65
C GLN A 118 -7.34 9.07 16.46
N LEU A 119 -7.70 10.34 16.27
CA LEU A 119 -8.71 11.01 17.10
C LEU A 119 -10.13 10.73 16.63
N ASP A 120 -10.35 10.73 15.31
CA ASP A 120 -11.65 10.65 14.68
C ASP A 120 -11.99 9.25 14.16
N ASN A 121 -13.16 9.11 13.54
CA ASN A 121 -13.55 7.92 12.79
C ASN A 121 -12.68 7.78 11.54
N PHE A 122 -12.16 6.58 11.27
CA PHE A 122 -11.26 6.33 10.14
C PHE A 122 -11.54 4.98 9.49
N ALA A 123 -11.17 4.85 8.22
CA ALA A 123 -11.02 3.56 7.57
C ALA A 123 -9.56 3.12 7.64
N VAL A 124 -9.32 1.81 7.77
CA VAL A 124 -8.00 1.23 7.73
C VAL A 124 -7.95 0.10 6.71
N VAL A 125 -6.96 0.18 5.81
CA VAL A 125 -6.65 -0.85 4.83
C VAL A 125 -5.28 -1.40 5.16
N VAL A 126 -5.17 -2.70 5.39
CA VAL A 126 -3.90 -3.37 5.69
C VAL A 126 -3.56 -4.40 4.63
N SER A 127 -2.30 -4.41 4.19
CA SER A 127 -1.78 -5.49 3.35
C SER A 127 -0.35 -5.84 3.72
N GLY A 128 -0.08 -7.09 4.08
CA GLY A 128 1.24 -7.49 4.54
C GLY A 128 1.30 -8.92 5.07
N PRO A 129 2.36 -9.27 5.81
CA PRO A 129 2.50 -10.59 6.40
C PRO A 129 1.33 -10.92 7.36
N PRO A 130 0.89 -12.19 7.47
CA PRO A 130 -0.25 -12.60 8.29
C PRO A 130 -0.23 -12.04 9.72
N GLY A 131 0.91 -12.14 10.41
CA GLY A 131 1.03 -11.63 11.79
C GLY A 131 0.78 -10.12 11.93
N MET A 132 1.14 -9.33 10.92
CA MET A 132 0.84 -7.89 10.91
C MET A 132 -0.65 -7.64 10.69
N MET A 133 -1.28 -8.37 9.76
CA MET A 133 -2.70 -8.22 9.48
C MET A 133 -3.56 -8.60 10.69
N ASP A 134 -3.17 -9.67 11.39
CA ASP A 134 -3.84 -10.12 12.61
C ASP A 134 -3.67 -9.12 13.76
N GLU A 135 -2.47 -8.53 13.91
CA GLU A 135 -2.21 -7.49 14.90
C GLU A 135 -3.06 -6.23 14.65
N VAL A 136 -3.14 -5.75 13.39
CA VAL A 136 -4.04 -4.63 13.04
C VAL A 136 -5.49 -4.99 13.36
N ARG A 137 -5.94 -6.19 12.99
CA ARG A 137 -7.32 -6.64 13.26
C ARG A 137 -7.61 -6.65 14.76
N GLU A 138 -6.68 -7.14 15.58
CA GLU A 138 -6.82 -7.16 17.04
C GLU A 138 -6.94 -5.73 17.61
N ILE A 139 -6.05 -4.82 17.21
CA ILE A 139 -6.05 -3.43 17.70
C ILE A 139 -7.34 -2.73 17.27
N VAL A 140 -7.72 -2.85 15.99
CA VAL A 140 -8.96 -2.25 15.48
C VAL A 140 -10.18 -2.78 16.24
N GLY A 141 -10.25 -4.09 16.53
CA GLY A 141 -11.33 -4.67 17.32
C GLY A 141 -11.46 -4.05 18.73
N LYS A 142 -10.36 -3.58 19.32
CA LYS A 142 -10.36 -2.85 20.60
C LYS A 142 -10.78 -1.39 20.43
N VAL A 143 -10.25 -0.68 19.41
CA VAL A 143 -10.54 0.75 19.18
C VAL A 143 -11.97 0.97 18.67
N ALA A 144 -12.51 0.03 17.88
CA ALA A 144 -13.86 0.10 17.31
C ALA A 144 -14.98 0.16 18.36
N ARG A 145 -14.69 -0.18 19.62
CA ARG A 145 -15.62 0.00 20.75
C ARG A 145 -15.91 1.47 21.07
N LYS A 146 -15.02 2.38 20.66
CA LYS A 146 -15.08 3.81 20.96
C LYS A 146 -15.30 4.68 19.72
N LYS A 147 -15.04 4.15 18.53
CA LYS A 147 -15.00 4.89 17.25
C LYS A 147 -15.60 4.05 16.13
N ARG A 148 -16.18 4.69 15.13
CA ARG A 148 -16.61 4.02 13.89
C ARG A 148 -15.37 3.77 13.03
N ILE A 149 -15.05 2.51 12.82
CA ILE A 149 -13.88 2.09 12.03
C ILE A 149 -14.32 1.08 10.98
N LYS A 150 -13.88 1.26 9.74
CA LYS A 150 -13.95 0.23 8.69
C LYS A 150 -12.59 -0.41 8.56
N PHE A 151 -12.54 -1.74 8.64
CA PHE A 151 -11.34 -2.53 8.47
C PHE A 151 -11.40 -3.31 7.15
N ILE A 152 -10.33 -3.22 6.36
CA ILE A 152 -10.12 -3.98 5.11
C ILE A 152 -8.74 -4.62 5.16
N ALA A 153 -8.67 -5.90 4.79
CA ALA A 153 -7.43 -6.65 4.67
C ALA A 153 -7.28 -7.17 3.23
N GLU A 154 -6.11 -6.93 2.63
CA GLU A 154 -5.73 -7.29 1.26
C GLU A 154 -4.51 -8.23 1.24
#